data_AF-A0A5B6Z7I2-F1
#
_entry.id   AF-A0A5B6Z7I2-F1
#
_cell.length_a   1.000
_cell.length_b   1.000
_cell.length_c   1.000
_cell.angle_alpha   90.00
_cell.angle_beta   90.00
_cell.angle_gamma   90.00
#
_symmetry.space_group_name_H-M   'P 1'
#
loop_
_entity.id
_entity.type
_entity.pdbx_description
1 polymer ?
#
loop_
_entity_poly.entity_id
_entity_poly.type
_entity_poly.pdbx_seq_one_letter_code
_entity_poly.pdbx_strand_id
1 'polypeptide(L)'
;EKHKPTDHLGDFFSGLCKYARYSKFEVRGILRNGDFNNSANVICSLSFDRDEDYFATAGVSKKIKIFEFHPLLNDAIDIHYPVIEMPNKSKLSCICWNSYIRNYLASTDYDGVVK
;
A
#
# COMPACT_ATOMS: atom_id res chain seq x y z
N GLU A 1 -26.77 -34.77 3.10
CA GLU A 1 -25.31 -34.52 3.16
C GLU A 1 -24.80 -34.85 4.56
N LYS A 2 -23.71 -35.63 4.70
CA LYS A 2 -23.10 -35.89 6.01
C LYS A 2 -22.14 -34.74 6.33
N HIS A 3 -22.42 -33.97 7.37
CA HIS A 3 -21.48 -33.00 7.94
C HIS A 3 -20.17 -33.73 8.28
N LYS A 4 -19.08 -33.35 7.60
CA LYS A 4 -17.73 -33.78 7.98
C LYS A 4 -17.44 -33.24 9.38
N PRO A 5 -16.97 -34.04 10.34
CA PRO A 5 -16.54 -33.53 11.63
C PRO A 5 -15.37 -32.55 11.39
N THR A 6 -15.47 -31.35 11.96
CA THR A 6 -14.39 -30.36 11.97
C THR A 6 -13.20 -30.92 12.73
N ASP A 7 -12.04 -30.98 12.09
CA ASP A 7 -10.79 -31.43 12.70
C ASP A 7 -10.20 -30.30 13.56
N HIS A 8 -10.72 -30.18 14.78
CA HIS A 8 -10.32 -29.14 15.74
C HIS A 8 -8.82 -29.20 16.09
N LEU A 9 -8.21 -30.38 16.08
CA LEU A 9 -6.78 -30.54 16.37
C LEU A 9 -5.93 -30.07 15.18
N GLY A 10 -6.34 -30.42 13.96
CA GLY A 10 -5.74 -29.92 12.73
C GLY A 10 -5.82 -28.40 12.60
N ASP A 11 -6.98 -27.81 12.93
CA ASP A 11 -7.17 -26.35 12.91
C ASP A 11 -6.28 -25.64 13.94
N PHE A 12 -6.18 -26.20 15.16
CA PHE A 12 -5.29 -25.68 16.20
C PHE A 12 -3.82 -25.73 15.76
N PHE A 13 -3.38 -26.87 15.23
CA PHE A 13 -2.01 -27.05 14.75
C PHE A 13 -1.69 -26.08 13.60
N SER A 14 -2.61 -25.94 12.63
CA SER A 14 -2.49 -24.97 11.53
C SER A 14 -2.37 -23.53 12.04
N GLY A 15 -3.16 -23.16 13.05
CA GLY A 15 -3.07 -21.85 13.71
C GLY A 15 -1.72 -21.63 14.38
N LEU A 16 -1.23 -22.62 15.14
CA LEU A 16 0.06 -22.56 15.82
C LEU A 16 1.23 -22.43 14.82
N CYS A 17 1.21 -23.20 13.73
CA CYS A 17 2.22 -23.11 12.68
C CYS A 17 2.22 -21.74 11.99
N LYS A 18 1.05 -21.14 11.73
CA LYS A 18 0.96 -19.78 11.16
C LYS A 18 1.48 -18.73 12.12
N TYR A 19 1.16 -18.86 13.42
CA TYR A 19 1.64 -17.96 14.47
C TYR A 19 3.17 -18.00 14.59
N ALA A 20 3.75 -19.20 14.64
CA ALA A 20 5.19 -19.39 14.84
C ALA A 20 6.02 -19.21 13.55
N ARG A 21 5.42 -18.96 12.39
CA ARG A 21 6.10 -18.91 11.08
C ARG A 21 7.13 -17.79 10.97
N TYR A 22 6.85 -16.64 11.58
CA TYR A 22 7.70 -15.45 11.48
C TYR A 22 7.96 -14.88 12.87
N SER A 23 9.21 -14.46 13.12
CA SER A 23 9.63 -13.95 14.43
C SER A 23 10.26 -12.55 14.38
N LYS A 24 10.47 -12.00 13.17
CA LYS A 24 11.13 -10.71 12.96
C LYS A 24 10.50 -9.97 11.79
N PHE A 25 10.54 -8.64 11.88
CA PHE A 25 10.19 -7.73 10.80
C PHE A 25 11.44 -6.93 10.43
N GLU A 26 11.86 -7.02 9.17
CA GLU A 26 13.07 -6.37 8.67
C GLU A 26 12.68 -5.22 7.73
N VAL A 27 13.33 -4.07 7.90
CA VAL A 27 13.19 -2.94 6.98
C VAL A 27 13.93 -3.26 5.69
N ARG A 28 13.21 -3.26 4.56
CA ARG A 28 13.77 -3.54 3.22
C ARG A 28 13.95 -2.29 2.35
N GLY A 29 13.35 -1.17 2.73
CA GLY A 29 13.45 0.10 2.02
C GLY A 29 12.87 1.24 2.87
N ILE A 30 13.34 2.46 2.65
CA ILE A 30 12.86 3.65 3.36
C ILE A 30 12.54 4.74 2.34
N LEU A 31 11.25 5.10 2.25
CA LEU A 31 10.79 6.19 1.41
C LEU A 31 10.65 7.48 2.23
N ARG A 32 11.49 8.47 1.95
CA ARG A 32 11.41 9.80 2.59
C ARG A 32 10.55 10.74 1.75
N ASN A 33 9.25 10.82 2.08
CA ASN A 33 8.31 11.71 1.41
C ASN A 33 8.40 13.15 2.00
N GLY A 34 9.36 13.93 1.51
CA GLY A 34 9.53 15.33 1.90
C GLY A 34 8.78 16.28 0.96
N ASP A 35 7.59 16.74 1.35
CA ASP A 35 7.01 17.95 0.76
C ASP A 35 7.55 19.17 1.51
N PHE A 36 8.43 19.96 0.87
CA PHE A 36 9.05 21.16 1.48
C PHE A 36 8.02 22.22 1.93
N ASN A 37 6.83 22.21 1.34
CA ASN A 37 5.82 23.27 1.51
C ASN A 37 4.65 22.89 2.44
N ASN A 38 4.56 21.66 2.93
CA ASN A 38 3.42 21.21 3.73
C ASN A 38 3.89 20.48 4.99
N SER A 39 3.45 20.96 6.16
CA SER A 39 3.88 20.41 7.47
C SER A 39 3.23 19.07 7.80
N ALA A 40 2.15 18.68 7.11
CA ALA A 40 1.44 17.44 7.33
C ALA A 40 1.57 16.50 6.12
N ASN A 41 2.38 15.44 6.24
CA ASN A 41 2.63 14.44 5.20
C ASN A 41 2.12 13.04 5.60
N VAL A 42 0.96 12.98 6.28
CA VAL A 42 0.34 11.71 6.65
C VAL A 42 -0.15 10.98 5.40
N ILE A 43 0.35 9.76 5.20
CA ILE A 43 -0.13 8.82 4.19
C ILE A 43 -1.32 8.08 4.80
N CYS A 44 -2.46 8.12 4.12
CA CYS A 44 -3.70 7.47 4.56
C CYS A 44 -3.89 6.10 3.89
N SER A 45 -3.33 5.90 2.71
CA SER A 45 -3.51 4.66 1.94
C SER A 45 -2.33 4.40 1.00
N LEU A 46 -2.07 3.12 0.76
CA LEU A 46 -1.05 2.60 -0.15
C LEU A 46 -1.65 1.43 -0.93
N SER A 47 -1.38 1.36 -2.23
CA SER A 47 -1.90 0.29 -3.09
C SER A 47 -0.88 -0.06 -4.18
N PHE A 48 -0.68 -1.36 -4.44
CA PHE A 48 0.18 -1.86 -5.50
C PHE A 48 -0.57 -1.98 -6.82
N ASP A 49 0.15 -1.80 -7.94
CA ASP A 49 -0.37 -2.18 -9.24
C ASP A 49 -0.50 -3.69 -9.37
N ARG A 50 -1.17 -4.14 -10.43
CA ARG A 50 -1.44 -5.57 -10.68
C ARG A 50 -0.17 -6.43 -10.66
N ASP A 51 0.91 -5.88 -11.20
CA ASP A 51 2.16 -6.61 -11.42
C ASP A 51 3.18 -6.41 -10.28
N GLU A 52 2.81 -5.63 -9.25
CA GLU A 52 3.66 -5.25 -8.10
C GLU A 52 4.98 -4.53 -8.49
N ASP A 53 5.00 -3.92 -9.67
CA ASP A 53 6.11 -3.09 -10.16
C ASP A 53 6.04 -1.68 -9.59
N TYR A 54 4.83 -1.17 -9.37
CA TYR A 54 4.56 0.17 -8.88
C TYR A 54 3.67 0.13 -7.64
N PHE A 55 3.83 1.13 -6.78
CA PHE A 55 2.88 1.39 -5.70
C PHE A 55 2.50 2.86 -5.66
N ALA A 56 1.23 3.11 -5.38
CA ALA A 56 0.66 4.42 -5.19
C ALA A 56 0.52 4.71 -3.70
N THR A 57 0.71 5.97 -3.33
CA THR A 57 0.47 6.50 -1.99
C THR A 57 -0.44 7.71 -2.07
N ALA A 58 -1.33 7.85 -1.10
CA ALA A 58 -2.25 8.98 -1.02
C ALA A 58 -2.47 9.40 0.44
N GLY A 59 -2.76 10.67 0.65
CA GLY A 59 -3.07 11.17 1.99
C GLY A 59 -3.41 12.66 2.05
N VAL A 60 -3.02 13.28 3.17
CA VAL A 60 -3.41 14.66 3.48
C VAL A 60 -2.65 15.72 2.70
N SER A 61 -1.60 15.33 1.97
CA SER A 61 -0.86 16.18 1.01
C SER A 61 -1.70 16.54 -0.22
N LYS A 62 -2.91 15.96 -0.36
CA LYS A 62 -3.81 16.12 -1.52
C LYS A 62 -3.14 15.68 -2.83
N LYS A 63 -2.19 14.77 -2.76
CA LYS A 63 -1.46 14.24 -3.91
C LYS A 63 -1.48 12.73 -3.86
N ILE A 64 -1.71 12.11 -5.01
CA ILE A 64 -1.42 10.71 -5.23
C ILE A 64 -0.03 10.64 -5.86
N LYS A 65 0.88 9.90 -5.23
CA LYS A 65 2.25 9.72 -5.71
C LYS A 65 2.48 8.26 -6.05
N ILE A 66 2.96 7.98 -7.27
CA ILE A 66 3.28 6.63 -7.75
C ILE A 66 4.79 6.45 -7.79
N PHE A 67 5.28 5.37 -7.22
CA PHE A 67 6.69 5.02 -7.12
C PHE A 67 6.96 3.65 -7.71
N GLU A 68 8.17 3.45 -8.22
CA GLU A 68 8.67 2.13 -8.59
C GLU A 68 9.09 1.35 -7.34
N PHE A 69 8.66 0.08 -7.25
CA PHE A 69 8.92 -0.75 -6.09
C PHE A 69 10.33 -1.33 -6.07
N HIS A 70 10.83 -1.80 -7.22
CA HIS A 70 12.12 -2.48 -7.32
C HIS A 70 13.33 -1.61 -6.90
N PRO A 71 13.45 -0.33 -7.32
CA PRO A 71 14.54 0.53 -6.86
C PRO A 71 14.50 0.78 -5.35
N LEU A 72 13.30 0.84 -4.75
CA LEU A 72 13.14 1.06 -3.30
C LEU A 72 13.74 -0.07 -2.45
N LEU A 73 13.78 -1.30 -2.97
CA LEU A 73 14.28 -2.48 -2.26
C LEU A 73 15.80 -2.65 -2.36
N ASN A 74 16.41 -2.18 -3.45
CA ASN A 74 17.76 -2.58 -3.83
C ASN A 74 18.75 -1.41 -3.86
N ASP A 75 18.31 -0.16 -3.98
CA ASP A 75 19.21 0.97 -4.08
C ASP A 75 19.53 1.59 -2.71
N ALA A 76 20.81 1.98 -2.54
CA ALA A 76 21.30 2.77 -1.41
C ALA A 76 20.99 4.28 -1.56
N ILE A 77 20.06 4.64 -2.45
CA ILE A 77 19.73 6.04 -2.74
C ILE A 77 18.77 6.53 -1.66
N ASP A 78 19.16 7.59 -0.95
CA ASP A 78 18.41 8.12 0.19
C ASP A 78 17.13 8.89 -0.21
N ILE A 79 16.95 9.17 -1.51
CA ILE A 79 15.87 10.01 -2.06
C ILE A 79 15.23 9.32 -3.27
N HIS A 80 13.97 8.90 -3.12
CA HIS A 80 13.16 8.35 -4.21
C HIS A 80 12.11 9.37 -4.64
N TYR A 81 12.10 9.69 -5.94
CA TYR A 81 11.11 10.58 -6.54
C TYR A 81 9.94 9.78 -7.10
N PRO A 82 8.71 10.28 -6.99
CA PRO A 82 7.57 9.66 -7.64
C PRO A 82 7.71 9.77 -9.16
N VAL A 83 7.39 8.69 -9.87
CA VAL A 83 7.31 8.69 -11.34
C VAL A 83 6.13 9.53 -11.80
N ILE A 84 5.02 9.48 -11.05
CA ILE A 84 3.80 10.25 -11.33
C ILE A 84 3.30 10.89 -10.04
N GLU A 85 2.97 12.17 -10.12
CA GLU A 85 2.29 12.91 -9.07
C GLU A 85 0.99 13.51 -9.59
N MET A 86 -0.14 13.10 -9.00
CA MET A 86 -1.48 13.56 -9.36
C MET A 86 -2.06 14.42 -8.24
N PRO A 87 -2.23 15.74 -8.44
CA PRO A 87 -2.83 16.59 -7.43
C PRO A 87 -4.35 16.40 -7.37
N ASN A 88 -4.90 16.50 -6.16
CA ASN A 88 -6.33 16.52 -5.88
C ASN A 88 -6.71 17.83 -5.17
N LYS A 89 -7.98 18.23 -5.26
CA LYS A 89 -8.49 19.44 -4.59
C LYS A 89 -8.54 19.27 -3.07
N SER A 90 -8.82 18.05 -2.63
CA SER A 90 -9.11 17.70 -1.24
C SER A 90 -8.22 16.57 -0.75
N LYS A 91 -8.13 16.44 0.58
CA LYS A 91 -7.33 15.38 1.21
C LYS A 91 -7.87 14.03 0.78
N LEU A 92 -6.98 13.06 0.60
CA LEU A 92 -7.35 11.72 0.15
C LEU A 92 -7.46 10.79 1.34
N SER A 93 -8.50 9.97 1.36
CA SER A 93 -8.75 8.99 2.42
C SER A 93 -8.28 7.60 2.02
N CYS A 94 -8.53 7.19 0.77
CA CYS A 94 -8.19 5.86 0.27
C CYS A 94 -7.83 5.90 -1.22
N ILE A 95 -7.04 4.92 -1.64
CA ILE A 95 -6.78 4.60 -3.05
C ILE A 95 -6.86 3.08 -3.24
N CYS A 96 -7.28 2.67 -4.44
CA CYS A 96 -7.36 1.26 -4.81
C CYS A 96 -6.97 1.10 -6.27
N TRP A 97 -5.89 0.38 -6.52
CA TRP A 97 -5.46 0.06 -7.88
C TRP A 97 -6.34 -1.04 -8.46
N ASN A 98 -6.73 -0.89 -9.72
CA ASN A 98 -7.45 -1.93 -10.45
C ASN A 98 -6.54 -3.15 -10.68
N SER A 99 -6.98 -4.33 -10.23
CA SER A 99 -6.24 -5.59 -10.34
C SER A 99 -6.23 -6.19 -11.73
N TYR A 100 -7.02 -5.67 -12.67
CA TYR A 100 -7.07 -6.14 -14.06
C TYR A 100 -6.43 -5.13 -15.02
N ILE A 101 -6.85 -3.87 -14.95
CA ILE A 101 -6.37 -2.79 -15.79
C ILE A 101 -5.25 -2.04 -15.06
N ARG A 102 -4.01 -2.32 -15.46
CA ARG A 102 -2.81 -1.78 -14.81
C ARG A 102 -2.78 -0.25 -14.69
N ASN A 103 -3.42 0.51 -15.58
CA ASN A 103 -3.33 1.97 -15.56
C ASN A 103 -4.52 2.64 -14.87
N TYR A 104 -5.39 1.89 -14.19
CA TYR A 104 -6.59 2.41 -13.56
C TYR A 104 -6.43 2.40 -12.04
N LEU A 105 -6.59 3.58 -11.44
CA LEU A 105 -6.52 3.80 -10.00
C LEU A 105 -7.76 4.58 -9.57
N ALA A 106 -8.50 4.02 -8.60
CA ALA A 106 -9.60 4.72 -7.96
C ALA A 106 -9.11 5.43 -6.69
N SER A 107 -9.70 6.57 -6.37
CA SER A 107 -9.38 7.37 -5.20
C SER A 107 -10.63 7.93 -4.53
N THR A 108 -10.57 8.08 -3.21
CA THR A 108 -11.63 8.72 -2.43
C THR A 108 -11.06 9.88 -1.64
N ASP A 109 -11.82 10.98 -1.56
CA ASP A 109 -11.43 12.17 -0.82
C ASP A 109 -12.32 12.48 0.39
N TYR A 110 -11.90 13.47 1.18
CA TYR A 110 -12.60 13.94 2.38
C TYR A 110 -13.87 14.73 2.08
N ASP A 111 -14.10 15.11 0.82
CA ASP A 111 -15.34 15.76 0.40
C ASP A 111 -16.40 14.71 -0.01
N GLY A 112 -16.07 13.42 0.08
CA GLY A 112 -16.96 12.31 -0.25
C GLY A 112 -16.99 11.96 -1.74
N VAL A 113 -16.05 12.46 -2.53
CA VAL A 113 -15.97 12.17 -3.98
C VAL A 113 -15.14 10.91 -4.22
N VAL A 114 -15.63 10.06 -5.12
CA VAL A 114 -14.89 8.93 -5.69
C VAL A 114 -14.49 9.27 -7.12
N LYS A 115 -13.22 9.11 -7.45
CA LYS A 115 -12.64 9.37 -8.78
C LYS A 115 -11.90 8.15 -9.29
#